data_AF-A0A139JRL3-F1
#
_entry.id   AF-A0A139JRL3-F1
#
_cell.length_a   1.000
_cell.length_b   1.000
_cell.length_c   1.000
_cell.angle_alpha   90.00
_cell.angle_beta   90.00
_cell.angle_gamma   90.00
#
_symmetry.space_group_name_H-M   'P 1'
#
loop_
_entity.id
_entity.type
_entity.pdbx_description
1 polymer ?
#
loop_
_entity_poly.entity_id
_entity_poly.type
_entity_poly.pdbx_seq_one_letter_code
_entity_poly.pdbx_strand_id
1 'polypeptide(L)'
;MDKKYPNDIRHRASELFESGHGYKATATILGLPTATVRDWKRRWAKGEFTHCRQTLAEVLRDVMLENNERFIWSRKTSLLIETYRRFSGSEASARYSTNRVMSGLQSSDLFVRLPFQIISDSHEYPVYKLVPKLDFELI
;
A
#
# COMPACT_ATOMS: atom_id res chain seq x y z
N MET A 1 -21.75 3.72 7.39
CA MET A 1 -20.67 3.54 6.39
C MET A 1 -19.35 3.62 7.14
N ASP A 2 -18.66 2.50 7.32
CA ASP A 2 -17.32 2.52 7.91
C ASP A 2 -16.35 3.13 6.91
N LYS A 3 -15.93 4.37 7.16
CA LYS A 3 -14.90 5.04 6.37
C LYS A 3 -13.60 4.23 6.52
N LYS A 4 -13.25 3.47 5.49
CA LYS A 4 -12.02 2.67 5.47
C LYS A 4 -10.85 3.61 5.19
N TYR A 5 -10.09 3.93 6.23
CA TYR A 5 -8.88 4.73 6.10
C TYR A 5 -7.75 3.88 5.50
N PRO A 6 -6.90 4.48 4.65
CA PRO A 6 -5.70 3.82 4.11
C PRO A 6 -4.81 3.23 5.20
N ASN A 7 -4.08 2.17 4.86
CA ASN A 7 -3.24 1.47 5.84
C ASN A 7 -2.08 2.30 6.35
N ASP A 8 -1.50 3.12 5.49
CA ASP A 8 -0.41 4.01 5.86
C ASP A 8 -0.82 5.02 6.94
N ILE A 9 -2.03 5.56 6.87
CA ILE A 9 -2.57 6.45 7.92
C ILE A 9 -2.78 5.69 9.23
N ARG A 10 -3.24 4.42 9.18
CA ARG A 10 -3.36 3.58 10.37
C ARG A 10 -2.00 3.19 10.95
N HIS A 11 -1.03 2.86 10.10
CA HIS A 11 0.34 2.56 10.51
C HIS A 11 0.97 3.77 11.19
N ARG A 12 0.85 4.95 10.57
CA ARG A 12 1.32 6.20 11.15
C ARG A 12 0.64 6.52 12.47
N ALA A 13 -0.64 6.20 12.63
CA ALA A 13 -1.32 6.30 13.92
C ALA A 13 -0.72 5.35 14.97
N SER A 14 -0.39 4.10 14.62
CA SER A 14 0.29 3.16 15.53
C SER A 14 1.66 3.69 15.98
N GLU A 15 2.49 4.15 15.04
CA GLU A 15 3.80 4.76 15.36
C GLU A 15 3.66 5.96 16.31
N LEU A 16 2.64 6.79 16.10
CA LEU A 16 2.34 7.92 16.99
C LEU A 16 1.91 7.45 18.38
N PHE A 17 1.12 6.37 18.48
CA PHE A 17 0.74 5.80 19.77
C PHE A 17 1.92 5.15 20.51
N GLU A 18 2.78 4.42 19.79
CA GLU A 18 4.01 3.80 20.31
C GLU A 18 5.00 4.85 20.81
N SER A 19 5.11 5.99 20.13
CA SER A 19 5.89 7.15 20.58
C SER A 19 5.23 7.98 21.70
N GLY A 20 4.09 7.53 22.25
CA GLY A 20 3.44 8.12 23.41
C GLY A 20 2.42 9.23 23.11
N HIS A 21 2.14 9.53 21.83
CA HIS A 21 1.20 10.59 21.48
C HIS A 21 -0.25 10.27 21.93
N GLY A 22 -0.92 11.31 22.42
CA GLY A 22 -2.35 11.30 22.74
C GLY A 22 -3.22 11.24 21.47
N TYR A 23 -4.43 10.67 21.56
CA TYR A 23 -5.34 10.59 20.41
C TYR A 23 -5.70 11.98 19.82
N LYS A 24 -5.71 13.04 20.64
CA LYS A 24 -5.93 14.42 20.17
C LYS A 24 -4.77 14.91 19.30
N ALA A 25 -3.53 14.73 19.77
CA ALA A 25 -2.34 15.11 19.02
C ALA A 25 -2.23 14.30 17.72
N THR A 26 -2.43 12.99 17.78
CA THR A 26 -2.46 12.12 16.60
C THR A 26 -3.54 12.53 15.60
N ALA A 27 -4.74 12.91 16.07
CA ALA A 27 -5.81 13.40 15.18
C ALA A 27 -5.44 14.68 14.45
N THR A 28 -4.80 15.63 15.15
CA THR A 28 -4.29 16.86 14.55
C THR A 28 -3.21 16.56 13.51
N ILE A 29 -2.22 15.71 13.84
CA ILE A 29 -1.11 15.35 12.94
C ILE A 29 -1.62 14.66 11.67
N LEU A 30 -2.63 13.78 11.80
CA LEU A 30 -3.15 12.99 10.68
C LEU A 30 -4.30 13.68 9.92
N GLY A 31 -4.77 14.86 10.37
CA GLY A 31 -5.94 15.53 9.78
C GLY A 31 -7.23 14.70 9.88
N LEU A 32 -7.39 13.93 10.95
CA LEU A 32 -8.52 13.00 11.12
C LEU A 32 -9.51 13.44 12.21
N PRO A 33 -10.78 12.99 12.14
CA PRO A 33 -11.73 13.20 13.22
C PRO A 33 -11.22 12.62 14.55
N THR A 34 -11.24 13.44 15.60
CA THR A 34 -10.78 13.04 16.95
C THR A 34 -11.52 11.81 17.49
N ALA A 35 -12.80 11.66 17.16
CA ALA A 35 -13.60 10.49 17.53
C ALA A 35 -13.03 9.19 16.93
N THR A 36 -12.66 9.20 15.65
CA THR A 36 -12.05 8.05 14.96
C THR A 36 -10.73 7.65 15.61
N VAL A 37 -9.84 8.63 15.84
CA VAL A 37 -8.51 8.36 16.39
C VAL A 37 -8.58 7.93 17.86
N ARG A 38 -9.57 8.41 18.61
CA ARG A 38 -9.85 7.94 19.98
C ARG A 38 -10.21 6.45 19.99
N ASP A 39 -11.05 6.00 19.08
CA ASP A 39 -11.44 4.58 18.98
C ASP A 39 -10.26 3.72 18.53
N TRP A 40 -9.41 4.24 17.63
CA TRP A 40 -8.16 3.61 17.25
C TRP A 40 -7.22 3.44 18.44
N LYS A 41 -7.00 4.49 19.24
CA LYS A 41 -6.16 4.43 20.43
C LYS A 41 -6.68 3.42 21.46
N ARG A 42 -8.00 3.35 21.65
CA ARG A 42 -8.64 2.35 22.53
C ARG A 42 -8.39 0.93 22.06
N ARG A 43 -8.55 0.66 20.76
CA ARG A 43 -8.24 -0.66 20.18
C ARG A 43 -6.74 -0.97 20.26
N TRP A 44 -5.88 0.02 20.08
CA TRP A 44 -4.43 -0.14 20.13
C TRP A 44 -3.97 -0.52 21.53
N ALA A 45 -4.49 0.15 22.55
CA ALA A 45 -4.21 -0.19 23.95
C ALA A 45 -4.67 -1.61 24.35
N LYS A 46 -5.61 -2.20 23.59
CA LYS A 46 -6.08 -3.58 23.77
C LYS A 46 -5.35 -4.61 22.90
N GLY A 47 -4.42 -4.18 22.03
CA GLY A 47 -3.81 -5.04 21.02
C GLY A 47 -4.73 -5.40 19.84
N GLU A 48 -5.90 -4.77 19.73
CA GLU A 48 -6.93 -5.03 18.71
C GLU A 48 -6.88 -4.01 17.55
N PHE A 49 -5.86 -3.16 17.52
CA PHE A 49 -5.68 -2.19 16.47
C PHE A 49 -5.13 -2.87 15.23
N THR A 50 -6.04 -3.45 14.47
CA THR A 50 -5.73 -4.08 13.21
C THR A 50 -5.47 -2.99 12.18
N HIS A 51 -4.26 -2.98 11.63
CA HIS A 51 -4.03 -2.42 10.30
C HIS A 51 -5.07 -3.06 9.36
N CYS A 52 -5.71 -2.30 8.48
CA CYS A 52 -6.53 -2.94 7.46
C CYS A 52 -5.63 -3.92 6.69
N ARG A 53 -6.18 -5.03 6.22
CA ARG A 53 -5.39 -5.96 5.38
C ARG A 53 -4.83 -5.15 4.21
N GLN A 54 -3.49 -5.10 4.08
CA GLN A 54 -2.84 -4.40 2.97
C GLN A 54 -3.35 -4.96 1.65
N THR A 55 -3.58 -4.09 0.67
CA THR A 55 -3.86 -4.54 -0.70
C THR A 55 -2.56 -4.97 -1.39
N LEU A 56 -2.65 -5.76 -2.46
CA LEU A 56 -1.47 -6.11 -3.27
C LEU A 56 -0.75 -4.87 -3.81
N ALA A 57 -1.48 -3.81 -4.12
CA ALA A 57 -0.92 -2.55 -4.58
C ALA A 57 -0.15 -1.81 -3.46
N GLU A 58 -0.67 -1.79 -2.24
CA GLU A 58 0.03 -1.21 -1.09
C GLU A 58 1.34 -1.96 -0.81
N VAL A 59 1.31 -3.31 -0.80
CA VAL A 59 2.52 -4.12 -0.62
C VAL A 59 3.52 -3.91 -1.77
N LEU A 60 3.03 -3.84 -3.02
CA LEU A 60 3.90 -3.62 -4.18
C LEU A 60 4.59 -2.25 -4.09
N ARG A 61 3.84 -1.20 -3.69
CA ARG A 61 4.40 0.13 -3.48
C ARG A 61 5.56 0.06 -2.51
N ASP A 62 5.39 -0.59 -1.36
CA ASP A 62 6.42 -0.66 -0.33
C ASP A 62 7.67 -1.40 -0.86
N VAL A 63 7.48 -2.54 -1.53
CA VAL A 63 8.58 -3.29 -2.20
C VAL A 63 9.28 -2.43 -3.26
N MET A 64 8.53 -1.68 -4.06
CA MET A 64 9.11 -0.81 -5.08
C MET A 64 9.92 0.34 -4.46
N LEU A 65 9.40 0.99 -3.42
CA LEU A 65 10.11 2.06 -2.72
C LEU A 65 11.41 1.56 -2.08
N GLU A 66 11.39 0.39 -1.44
CA GLU A 66 12.58 -0.27 -0.88
C GLU A 66 13.66 -0.53 -1.95
N ASN A 67 13.24 -0.82 -3.19
CA ASN A 67 14.14 -1.11 -4.31
C ASN A 67 14.45 0.14 -5.15
N ASN A 68 14.01 1.33 -4.73
CA ASN A 68 14.11 2.59 -5.48
C ASN A 68 13.51 2.50 -6.91
N GLU A 69 12.44 1.75 -7.04
CA GLU A 69 11.75 1.47 -8.29
C GLU A 69 10.49 2.33 -8.43
N ARG A 70 10.31 2.92 -9.61
CA ARG A 70 9.15 3.80 -9.90
C ARG A 70 8.21 3.24 -10.95
N PHE A 71 8.66 2.24 -11.70
CA PHE A 71 7.93 1.62 -12.80
C PHE A 71 7.89 0.10 -12.65
N ILE A 72 6.74 -0.48 -12.97
CA ILE A 72 6.51 -1.91 -12.86
C ILE A 72 5.77 -2.44 -14.10
N TRP A 73 6.17 -3.63 -14.53
CA TRP A 73 5.51 -4.42 -15.57
C TRP A 73 5.77 -5.91 -15.29
N SER A 74 5.06 -6.81 -15.97
CA SER A 74 5.02 -8.24 -15.63
C SER A 74 6.34 -9.01 -15.77
N ARG A 75 7.38 -8.45 -16.42
CA ARG A 75 8.71 -9.08 -16.50
C ARG A 75 9.61 -8.75 -15.30
N LYS A 76 9.23 -7.79 -14.45
CA LYS A 76 9.88 -7.58 -13.15
C LYS A 76 9.42 -8.62 -12.13
N THR A 77 9.61 -9.89 -12.47
CA THR A 77 9.08 -11.03 -11.74
C THR A 77 9.59 -11.11 -10.31
N SER A 78 10.85 -10.72 -10.05
CA SER A 78 11.41 -10.68 -8.70
C SER A 78 10.59 -9.83 -7.73
N LEU A 79 10.29 -8.58 -8.11
CA LEU A 79 9.51 -7.66 -7.28
C LEU A 79 8.07 -8.14 -7.10
N LEU A 80 7.46 -8.69 -8.15
CA LEU A 80 6.08 -9.19 -8.11
C LEU A 80 5.94 -10.47 -7.28
N ILE A 81 6.91 -11.38 -7.36
CA ILE A 81 6.96 -12.58 -6.51
C ILE A 81 7.15 -12.18 -5.06
N GLU A 82 8.08 -11.27 -4.78
CA GLU A 82 8.32 -10.78 -3.42
C GLU A 82 7.08 -10.09 -2.83
N THR A 83 6.41 -9.27 -3.63
CA THR A 83 5.14 -8.64 -3.25
C THR A 83 4.10 -9.67 -2.87
N TYR A 84 3.90 -10.69 -3.71
CA TYR A 84 2.91 -11.72 -3.43
C TYR A 84 3.26 -12.50 -2.16
N ARG A 85 4.53 -12.88 -1.98
CA ARG A 85 5.03 -13.57 -0.79
C ARG A 85 4.75 -12.79 0.48
N ARG A 86 5.01 -11.47 0.49
CA ARG A 86 4.71 -10.58 1.63
C ARG A 86 3.20 -10.46 1.89
N PHE A 87 2.39 -10.40 0.83
CA PHE A 87 0.93 -10.29 0.96
C PHE A 87 0.25 -11.59 1.44
N SER A 88 0.65 -12.75 0.92
CA SER A 88 0.02 -14.03 1.24
C SER A 88 0.66 -14.75 2.43
N GLY A 89 1.91 -14.41 2.76
CA GLY A 89 2.73 -15.15 3.72
C GLY A 89 3.18 -16.52 3.19
N SER A 90 3.04 -16.78 1.89
CA SER A 90 3.30 -18.08 1.27
C SER A 90 3.93 -17.96 -0.11
N GLU A 91 4.66 -18.99 -0.53
CA GLU A 91 5.21 -19.09 -1.87
C GLU A 91 4.21 -19.66 -2.87
N ALA A 92 4.25 -19.17 -4.10
CA ALA A 92 3.44 -19.63 -5.22
C ALA A 92 4.26 -19.55 -6.52
N SER A 93 3.75 -20.13 -7.61
CA SER A 93 4.44 -20.11 -8.89
C SER A 93 4.65 -18.68 -9.39
N ALA A 94 5.80 -18.42 -10.03
CA ALA A 94 6.17 -17.11 -10.55
C ALA A 94 5.08 -16.49 -11.43
N ARG A 95 4.46 -17.30 -12.30
CA ARG A 95 3.36 -16.88 -13.18
C ARG A 95 2.12 -16.48 -12.38
N TYR A 96 1.74 -17.26 -11.37
CA TYR A 96 0.57 -16.98 -10.55
C TYR A 96 0.77 -15.69 -9.74
N SER A 97 1.89 -15.57 -9.03
CA SER A 97 2.24 -14.38 -8.24
C SER A 97 2.23 -13.12 -9.11
N THR A 98 2.89 -13.17 -10.27
CA THR A 98 2.93 -12.08 -11.25
C THR A 98 1.54 -11.65 -11.69
N ASN A 99 0.72 -12.59 -12.18
CA ASN A 99 -0.62 -12.28 -12.67
C ASN A 99 -1.52 -11.74 -11.55
N ARG A 100 -1.41 -12.31 -10.36
CA ARG A 100 -2.22 -11.92 -9.21
C ARG A 100 -1.91 -10.50 -8.77
N VAL A 101 -0.63 -10.14 -8.67
CA VAL A 101 -0.20 -8.77 -8.35
C VAL A 101 -0.65 -7.82 -9.46
N MET A 102 -0.30 -8.09 -10.73
CA MET A 102 -0.67 -7.23 -11.87
C MET A 102 -2.17 -6.97 -11.98
N SER A 103 -3.01 -7.97 -11.70
CA SER A 103 -4.47 -7.79 -11.66
C SER A 103 -4.90 -6.85 -10.53
N GLY A 104 -4.24 -6.90 -9.38
CA GLY A 104 -4.52 -6.00 -8.24
C GLY A 104 -4.14 -4.53 -8.50
N LEU A 105 -3.26 -4.25 -9.46
CA LEU A 105 -2.88 -2.87 -9.83
C LEU A 105 -3.99 -2.18 -10.60
N GLN A 106 -4.75 -2.93 -11.41
CA GLN A 106 -5.79 -2.37 -12.28
C GLN A 106 -6.89 -1.64 -11.52
N SER A 107 -7.16 -2.05 -10.28
CA SER A 107 -8.17 -1.46 -9.41
C SER A 107 -7.59 -0.50 -8.35
N SER A 108 -6.30 -0.18 -8.41
CA SER A 108 -5.64 0.68 -7.42
C SER A 108 -5.40 2.08 -7.96
N ASP A 109 -5.62 3.07 -7.11
CA ASP A 109 -5.27 4.49 -7.30
C ASP A 109 -3.78 4.79 -7.08
N LEU A 110 -3.02 3.85 -6.48
CA LEU A 110 -1.58 3.99 -6.26
C LEU A 110 -0.75 3.84 -7.54
N PHE A 111 -1.35 3.33 -8.62
CA PHE A 111 -0.65 3.04 -9.86
C PHE A 111 -1.41 3.62 -11.05
N VAL A 112 -0.69 4.31 -11.92
CA VAL A 112 -1.24 4.79 -13.19
C VAL A 112 -0.66 3.95 -14.31
N ARG A 113 -1.55 3.34 -15.11
CA ARG A 113 -1.16 2.67 -16.36
C ARG A 113 -0.70 3.74 -17.36
N LEU A 114 0.50 3.58 -17.89
CA LEU A 114 1.06 4.47 -18.88
C LEU A 114 0.51 4.15 -20.28
N PRO A 115 0.44 5.14 -21.19
CA PRO A 115 -0.08 4.93 -22.55
C PRO A 115 0.88 4.14 -23.46
N PHE A 116 2.07 3.78 -22.96
CA PHE A 116 3.06 3.00 -23.69
C PHE A 116 3.26 1.63 -23.06
N GLN A 117 3.87 0.74 -23.84
CA GLN A 117 4.13 -0.65 -23.47
C GLN A 117 5.60 -0.98 -23.72
N ILE A 118 6.11 -1.98 -22.99
CA ILE A 118 7.44 -2.54 -23.28
C ILE A 118 7.26 -3.78 -24.14
N ILE A 119 7.97 -3.82 -25.26
CA ILE A 119 8.02 -4.98 -26.14
C ILE A 119 9.21 -5.84 -25.73
N SER A 120 8.97 -7.10 -25.38
CA SER A 120 10.02 -8.08 -25.07
C SER A 120 9.53 -9.46 -25.49
N ASP A 121 10.41 -10.27 -26.08
CA ASP A 121 10.08 -11.64 -26.51
C ASP A 121 8.83 -11.72 -27.41
N SER A 122 8.65 -10.74 -28.29
CA SER A 122 7.45 -10.58 -29.15
C SER A 122 6.11 -10.41 -28.39
N HIS A 123 6.17 -10.04 -27.11
CA HIS A 123 5.01 -9.75 -26.28
C HIS A 123 5.03 -8.29 -25.81
N GLU A 124 3.85 -7.70 -25.73
CA GLU A 124 3.65 -6.36 -25.19
C GLU A 124 3.27 -6.42 -23.72
N TYR A 125 3.95 -5.61 -22.90
CA TYR A 125 3.73 -5.56 -21.47
C TYR A 125 3.27 -4.16 -21.05
N PRO A 126 2.10 -4.04 -20.39
CA PRO A 126 1.64 -2.76 -19.87
C PRO A 126 2.55 -2.31 -18.73
N VAL A 127 2.90 -1.02 -18.76
CA VAL A 127 3.73 -0.39 -17.72
C VAL A 127 2.85 0.42 -16.79
N TYR A 128 3.07 0.25 -15.49
CA TYR A 128 2.46 1.05 -14.44
C TYR A 128 3.52 1.90 -13.77
N LYS A 129 3.17 3.16 -13.50
CA LYS A 129 3.97 4.09 -12.71
C LYS A 129 3.38 4.17 -11.31
N LEU A 130 4.24 4.07 -10.30
CA LEU A 130 3.84 4.37 -8.93
C LEU A 130 3.50 5.86 -8.83
N VAL A 131 2.29 6.16 -8.35
CA VAL A 131 1.87 7.52 -8.05
C VAL A 131 2.64 7.94 -6.79
N PRO A 132 3.54 8.93 -6.87
CA PRO A 132 4.08 9.52 -5.66
C PRO A 132 2.88 10.07 -4.91
N LYS A 133 2.71 9.69 -3.64
CA LYS A 133 1.76 10.38 -2.77
C LYS A 133 2.06 11.86 -2.95
N LEU A 134 1.15 12.60 -3.58
CA LEU A 134 1.05 14.01 -3.24
C LEU A 134 0.87 13.96 -1.73
N ASP A 135 1.83 14.52 -1.00
CA ASP A 135 1.52 15.00 0.33
C ASP A 135 0.17 15.70 0.18
N PHE A 136 -0.83 15.26 0.93
CA PHE A 136 -2.10 15.96 1.01
C PHE A 136 -1.77 17.30 1.69
N GLU A 137 -1.19 18.22 0.93
CA GLU A 137 -1.12 19.62 1.26
C GLU A 137 -2.56 20.10 1.25
N LEU A 138 -3.09 20.21 2.47
CA LEU A 138 -4.03 21.24 2.92
C LEU A 138 -4.53 22.15 1.79
N ILE A 139 -5.76 21.87 1.34
CA ILE A 139 -6.70 22.90 0.88
C ILE A 139 -7.94 22.81 1.76
#